data_AF-A0A2K9P4I8-F1
#
_entry.id   AF-A0A2K9P4I8-F1
#
_cell.length_a   1.000
_cell.length_b   1.000
_cell.length_c   1.000
_cell.angle_alpha   90.00
_cell.angle_beta   90.00
_cell.angle_gamma   90.00
#
_symmetry.space_group_name_H-M   'P 1'
#
loop_
_entity.id
_entity.type
_entity.pdbx_description
1 polymer ?
#
loop_
_entity_poly.entity_id
_entity_poly.type
_entity_poly.pdbx_seq_one_letter_code
_entity_poly.pdbx_strand_id
1 'polypeptide(L)'
;MATKFLGTAALTKLVEKIKAVSTAIPIKLSQLTNDSGYQTSSQVSTTVTNATKTLALKTEVTAVDNKIGDLADLDTDNTSIVNGINDAWTNCEEIRDNIGTRANLTTTAKTDLVSAINEVDSNVDNLQETMMTGYYTKATVDTKIAESKAGLATETYVNNKVSSVYKYKGSKDTYGSLPTTGNAVGDVWNVVDKNGQNFAWTGSAWDALGETIDLSGYMKNDALQEITATEVEALFK
;
A
#
# COMPACT_ATOMS: atom_id res chain seq x y z
N MET A 1 137.64 -27.68 -33.69
CA MET A 1 136.18 -27.47 -33.86
C MET A 1 135.96 -26.78 -35.19
N ALA A 2 135.15 -27.33 -36.08
CA ALA A 2 134.93 -26.73 -37.40
C ALA A 2 134.06 -25.47 -37.28
N THR A 3 134.63 -24.32 -37.63
CA THR A 3 133.91 -23.05 -37.76
C THR A 3 132.95 -23.18 -38.94
N LYS A 4 131.64 -23.35 -38.67
CA LYS A 4 130.62 -23.32 -39.72
C LYS A 4 130.34 -21.85 -40.08
N PHE A 5 130.49 -21.49 -41.35
CA PHE A 5 130.11 -20.17 -41.86
C PHE A 5 128.81 -20.28 -42.66
N LEU A 6 127.99 -19.23 -42.63
CA LEU A 6 126.80 -19.13 -43.47
C LEU A 6 127.22 -18.93 -44.93
N GLY A 7 127.00 -19.95 -45.77
CA GLY A 7 127.15 -19.81 -47.22
C GLY A 7 126.10 -18.88 -47.82
N THR A 8 126.36 -18.41 -49.03
CA THR A 8 125.54 -17.44 -49.78
C THR A 8 124.06 -17.83 -49.88
N ALA A 9 123.76 -19.13 -50.07
CA ALA A 9 122.38 -19.63 -50.13
C ALA A 9 121.63 -19.51 -48.79
N ALA A 10 122.30 -19.77 -47.67
CA ALA A 10 121.71 -19.66 -46.35
C ALA A 10 121.51 -18.18 -45.95
N LEU A 11 122.45 -17.31 -46.34
CA LEU A 11 122.31 -15.86 -46.18
C LEU A 11 121.11 -15.32 -46.96
N THR A 12 120.90 -15.78 -48.19
CA THR A 12 119.75 -15.36 -49.03
C THR A 12 118.43 -15.73 -48.38
N LYS A 13 118.27 -16.97 -47.90
CA LYS A 13 117.06 -17.40 -47.16
C LYS A 13 116.83 -16.61 -45.87
N LEU A 14 117.89 -16.24 -45.16
CA LEU A 14 117.79 -15.41 -43.97
C LEU A 14 117.28 -14.01 -44.32
N VAL A 15 117.81 -13.40 -45.37
CA VAL A 15 117.39 -12.08 -45.85
C VAL A 15 115.93 -12.10 -46.32
N GLU A 16 115.50 -13.14 -47.02
CA GLU A 16 114.09 -13.31 -47.43
C GLU A 16 113.16 -13.44 -46.22
N LYS A 17 113.54 -14.23 -45.20
CA LYS A 17 112.78 -14.34 -43.96
C LYS A 17 112.69 -13.01 -43.21
N ILE A 18 113.78 -12.25 -43.13
CA ILE A 18 113.80 -10.93 -42.49
C ILE A 18 112.87 -9.96 -43.23
N LYS A 19 112.91 -9.93 -44.57
CA LYS A 19 112.02 -9.09 -45.39
C LYS A 19 110.55 -9.46 -45.19
N ALA A 20 110.22 -10.75 -45.17
CA ALA A 20 108.84 -11.20 -44.96
C ALA A 20 108.29 -10.80 -43.58
N VAL A 21 109.11 -10.91 -42.54
CA VAL A 21 108.74 -10.46 -41.17
C VAL A 21 108.57 -8.94 -41.13
N SER A 22 109.47 -8.19 -41.78
CA SER A 22 109.38 -6.72 -41.86
C SER A 22 108.11 -6.23 -42.54
N THR A 23 107.56 -6.96 -43.52
CA THR A 23 106.30 -6.58 -44.19
C THR A 23 105.04 -6.93 -43.40
N ALA A 24 105.15 -7.83 -42.42
CA ALA A 24 104.02 -8.27 -41.59
C ALA A 24 103.78 -7.38 -40.35
N ILE A 25 104.74 -6.52 -39.99
CA ILE A 25 104.60 -5.57 -38.88
C ILE A 25 103.79 -4.35 -39.36
N PRO A 26 102.67 -4.00 -38.72
CA PRO A 26 101.94 -2.77 -39.02
C PRO A 26 102.85 -1.54 -38.90
N ILE A 27 103.03 -0.79 -39.99
CA ILE A 27 103.86 0.43 -40.04
C ILE A 27 103.01 1.72 -39.98
N LYS A 28 101.69 1.61 -40.11
CA LYS A 28 100.76 2.72 -39.99
C LYS A 28 99.75 2.43 -38.89
N LEU A 29 99.36 3.47 -38.15
CA LEU A 29 98.29 3.40 -37.16
C LEU A 29 96.98 2.86 -37.78
N SER A 30 96.73 3.15 -39.06
CA SER A 30 95.57 2.64 -39.81
C SER A 30 95.59 1.12 -40.10
N GLN A 31 96.75 0.46 -39.93
CA GLN A 31 96.88 -1.00 -40.05
C GLN A 31 96.64 -1.71 -38.71
N LEU A 32 96.51 -0.95 -37.60
CA LEU A 32 96.08 -1.49 -36.32
C LEU A 32 94.55 -1.57 -36.33
N THR A 33 93.99 -2.77 -36.48
CA THR A 33 92.56 -3.07 -36.28
C THR A 33 92.23 -3.17 -34.80
N ASN A 34 92.78 -2.29 -33.98
CA ASN A 34 92.44 -2.26 -32.56
C ASN A 34 91.07 -1.59 -32.44
N ASP A 35 90.08 -2.36 -32.00
CA ASP A 35 88.75 -1.92 -31.58
C ASP A 35 87.66 -1.70 -32.63
N SER A 36 87.88 -2.03 -33.91
CA SER A 36 86.81 -1.90 -34.94
C SER A 36 85.58 -2.81 -34.69
N GLY A 37 85.66 -3.75 -33.76
CA GLY A 37 84.56 -4.64 -33.35
C GLY A 37 83.96 -4.35 -31.96
N TYR A 38 84.46 -3.34 -31.23
CA TYR A 38 83.98 -3.00 -29.88
C TYR A 38 83.25 -1.65 -29.89
N GLN A 39 82.15 -1.55 -29.14
CA GLN A 39 81.45 -0.29 -28.93
C GLN A 39 82.08 0.49 -27.78
N THR A 40 82.15 1.81 -27.90
CA THR A 40 82.55 2.70 -26.80
C THR A 40 81.49 2.72 -25.70
N SER A 41 81.88 3.03 -24.47
CA SER A 41 80.94 3.17 -23.34
C SER A 41 79.82 4.18 -23.61
N SER A 42 80.09 5.23 -24.39
CA SER A 42 79.09 6.22 -24.81
C SER A 42 78.07 5.63 -25.78
N GLN A 43 78.51 4.83 -26.75
CA GLN A 43 77.63 4.13 -27.68
C GLN A 43 76.76 3.07 -26.97
N VAL A 44 77.35 2.32 -26.04
CA VAL A 44 76.62 1.35 -25.20
C VAL A 44 75.58 2.08 -24.36
N SER A 45 75.96 3.15 -23.65
CA SER A 45 75.04 3.95 -22.84
C SER A 45 73.88 4.52 -23.66
N THR A 46 74.15 5.06 -24.84
CA THR A 46 73.12 5.60 -25.74
C THR A 46 72.17 4.50 -26.22
N THR A 47 72.71 3.35 -26.61
CA THR A 47 71.92 2.21 -27.09
C THR A 47 71.02 1.67 -25.99
N VAL A 48 71.55 1.49 -24.78
CA VAL A 48 70.79 1.06 -23.61
C VAL A 48 69.71 2.08 -23.27
N THR A 49 70.04 3.37 -23.14
CA THR A 49 69.06 4.42 -22.83
C THR A 49 67.90 4.47 -23.83
N ASN A 50 68.18 4.34 -25.14
CA ASN A 50 67.14 4.32 -26.17
C ASN A 50 66.27 3.06 -26.09
N ALA A 51 66.86 1.90 -25.81
CA ALA A 51 66.13 0.65 -25.62
C ALA A 51 65.23 0.70 -24.37
N THR A 52 65.72 1.21 -23.23
CA THR A 52 64.94 1.31 -21.98
C THR A 52 63.81 2.32 -22.10
N LYS A 53 64.01 3.43 -22.82
CA LYS A 53 62.97 4.44 -23.07
C LYS A 53 61.79 3.84 -23.88
N THR A 54 62.05 2.87 -24.75
CA THR A 54 61.01 2.20 -25.55
C THR A 54 60.20 1.20 -24.72
N LEU A 55 60.84 0.49 -23.78
CA LEU A 55 60.19 -0.49 -22.91
C LEU A 55 59.20 0.14 -21.92
N ALA A 56 59.47 1.36 -21.46
CA ALA A 56 58.60 2.05 -20.51
C ALA A 56 57.30 2.62 -21.11
N LEU A 57 57.15 2.65 -22.45
CA LEU A 57 56.27 3.63 -23.08
C LEU A 57 55.04 3.17 -23.85
N LYS A 58 54.81 1.88 -24.22
CA LYS A 58 53.75 1.71 -25.24
C LYS A 58 52.95 0.44 -25.42
N THR A 59 53.43 -0.74 -25.08
CA THR A 59 52.66 -1.94 -25.47
C THR A 59 52.00 -2.59 -24.28
N GLU A 60 52.72 -2.77 -23.17
CA GLU A 60 52.14 -3.43 -21.99
C GLU A 60 51.29 -2.46 -21.16
N VAL A 61 51.75 -1.23 -20.94
CA VAL A 61 50.99 -0.19 -20.21
C VAL A 61 49.70 0.18 -20.96
N THR A 62 49.79 0.45 -22.26
CA THR A 62 48.59 0.75 -23.09
C THR A 62 47.66 -0.45 -23.21
N ALA A 63 48.18 -1.69 -23.22
CA ALA A 63 47.33 -2.88 -23.19
C ALA A 63 46.65 -3.08 -21.82
N VAL A 64 47.27 -2.63 -20.73
CA VAL A 64 46.65 -2.58 -19.41
C VAL A 64 45.55 -1.51 -19.42
N ASP A 65 45.85 -0.26 -19.79
CA ASP A 65 44.88 0.85 -19.85
C ASP A 65 43.64 0.47 -20.70
N ASN A 66 43.83 -0.17 -21.86
CA ASN A 66 42.73 -0.63 -22.71
C ASN A 66 41.88 -1.75 -22.08
N LYS A 67 42.43 -2.53 -21.14
CA LYS A 67 41.71 -3.61 -20.43
C LYS A 67 40.99 -3.12 -19.18
N ILE A 68 41.58 -2.17 -18.46
CA ILE A 68 41.04 -1.66 -17.18
C ILE A 68 40.26 -0.35 -17.31
N GLY A 69 40.36 0.35 -18.45
CA GLY A 69 39.78 1.67 -18.67
C GLY A 69 40.67 2.80 -18.12
N ASP A 70 40.36 4.04 -18.49
CA ASP A 70 41.00 5.22 -17.87
C ASP A 70 40.46 5.40 -16.45
N LEU A 71 41.34 5.71 -15.51
CA LEU A 71 40.95 6.07 -14.14
C LEU A 71 40.02 7.29 -14.12
N ALA A 72 40.19 8.22 -15.06
CA ALA A 72 39.34 9.40 -15.18
C ALA A 72 37.89 9.09 -15.57
N ASP A 73 37.63 7.91 -16.16
CA ASP A 73 36.28 7.47 -16.55
C ASP A 73 35.55 6.76 -15.39
N LEU A 74 36.25 6.47 -14.28
CA LEU A 74 35.61 5.92 -13.10
C LEU A 74 34.83 7.04 -12.41
N ASP A 75 33.50 6.93 -12.37
CA ASP A 75 32.60 7.88 -11.72
C ASP A 75 32.73 7.80 -10.19
N THR A 76 33.82 8.37 -9.68
CA THR A 76 34.20 8.31 -8.27
C THR A 76 35.12 9.49 -7.92
N ASP A 77 35.08 9.93 -6.66
CA ASP A 77 36.03 10.92 -6.12
C ASP A 77 37.41 10.30 -5.79
N ASN A 78 37.57 8.99 -6.03
CA ASN A 78 38.78 8.25 -5.70
C ASN A 78 39.91 8.45 -6.72
N THR A 79 41.12 8.54 -6.18
CA THR A 79 42.36 8.75 -6.95
C THR A 79 43.01 7.44 -7.43
N SER A 80 42.36 6.29 -7.22
CA SER A 80 42.81 5.00 -7.74
C SER A 80 41.65 4.05 -8.01
N ILE A 81 41.85 3.16 -8.99
CA ILE A 81 40.86 2.13 -9.37
C ILE A 81 40.54 1.22 -8.19
N VAL A 82 41.54 0.87 -7.37
CA VAL A 82 41.35 0.02 -6.18
C VAL A 82 40.39 0.67 -5.19
N ASN A 83 40.56 1.97 -4.93
CA ASN A 83 39.69 2.68 -4.02
C ASN A 83 38.26 2.79 -4.58
N GLY A 84 38.11 3.12 -5.87
CA GLY A 84 36.78 3.16 -6.49
C GLY A 84 36.06 1.81 -6.49
N ILE A 85 36.80 0.69 -6.66
CA ILE A 85 36.23 -0.67 -6.52
C ILE A 85 35.80 -0.94 -5.08
N ASN A 86 36.61 -0.56 -4.09
CA ASN A 86 36.29 -0.76 -2.68
C ASN A 86 35.05 0.05 -2.26
N ASP A 87 34.89 1.27 -2.76
CA ASP A 87 33.70 2.09 -2.53
C ASP A 87 32.46 1.46 -3.16
N ALA A 88 32.55 0.99 -4.41
CA ALA A 88 31.45 0.30 -5.07
C ALA A 88 31.04 -0.99 -4.32
N TRP A 89 32.01 -1.74 -3.80
CA TRP A 89 31.76 -2.91 -2.96
C TRP A 89 31.06 -2.51 -1.65
N THR A 90 31.53 -1.45 -1.00
CA THR A 90 30.95 -0.94 0.26
C THR A 90 29.51 -0.52 0.05
N ASN A 91 29.22 0.24 -1.02
CA ASN A 91 27.85 0.62 -1.39
C ASN A 91 26.96 -0.62 -1.64
N CYS A 92 27.49 -1.67 -2.27
CA CYS A 92 26.76 -2.93 -2.46
C CYS A 92 26.44 -3.64 -1.13
N GLU A 93 27.37 -3.64 -0.18
CA GLU A 93 27.15 -4.17 1.17
C GLU A 93 26.10 -3.33 1.94
N GLU A 94 26.18 -2.00 1.88
CA GLU A 94 25.18 -1.10 2.50
C GLU A 94 23.79 -1.32 1.90
N ILE A 95 23.68 -1.44 0.57
CA ILE A 95 22.42 -1.78 -0.09
C ILE A 95 21.88 -3.12 0.43
N ARG A 96 22.74 -4.13 0.56
CA ARG A 96 22.36 -5.46 1.07
C ARG A 96 21.90 -5.40 2.53
N ASP A 97 22.57 -4.63 3.38
CA ASP A 97 22.20 -4.47 4.78
C ASP A 97 20.86 -3.74 4.93
N ASN A 98 20.63 -2.69 4.11
CA ASN A 98 19.38 -1.94 4.11
C ASN A 98 18.18 -2.75 3.61
N ILE A 99 18.35 -3.55 2.55
CA ILE A 99 17.26 -4.39 2.00
C ILE A 99 17.12 -5.75 2.71
N GLY A 100 18.13 -6.16 3.47
CA GLY A 100 18.23 -7.46 4.10
C GLY A 100 18.51 -8.61 3.13
N THR A 101 18.52 -9.85 3.64
CA THR A 101 18.70 -11.05 2.83
C THR A 101 17.36 -11.71 2.49
N ARG A 102 17.35 -12.59 1.47
CA ARG A 102 16.18 -13.42 1.15
C ARG A 102 15.67 -14.25 2.34
N ALA A 103 16.54 -14.57 3.31
CA ALA A 103 16.16 -15.30 4.52
C ALA A 103 15.37 -14.43 5.51
N ASN A 104 15.49 -13.10 5.43
CA ASN A 104 14.76 -12.16 6.27
C ASN A 104 13.32 -11.91 5.77
N LEU A 105 13.04 -12.24 4.50
CA LEU A 105 11.67 -12.20 3.98
C LEU A 105 10.81 -13.21 4.73
N THR A 106 9.63 -12.80 5.17
CA THR A 106 8.67 -13.67 5.88
C THR A 106 7.56 -14.19 4.96
N THR A 107 7.55 -13.78 3.68
CA THR A 107 6.62 -14.24 2.64
C THR A 107 6.81 -15.72 2.32
N THR A 108 5.83 -16.39 1.73
CA THR A 108 5.93 -17.80 1.31
C THR A 108 6.79 -17.94 0.05
N ALA A 109 6.63 -17.05 -0.91
CA ALA A 109 7.37 -16.91 -2.15
C ALA A 109 8.62 -16.06 -1.93
N LYS A 110 9.76 -16.71 -1.68
CA LYS A 110 11.05 -16.07 -1.39
C LYS A 110 12.10 -16.25 -2.49
N THR A 111 11.71 -16.58 -3.72
CA THR A 111 12.65 -16.82 -4.84
C THR A 111 13.46 -15.57 -5.16
N ASP A 112 12.79 -14.42 -5.20
CA ASP A 112 13.34 -13.08 -5.35
C ASP A 112 12.42 -12.05 -4.65
N LEU A 113 12.83 -10.77 -4.64
CA LEU A 113 12.05 -9.69 -4.04
C LEU A 113 10.72 -9.45 -4.78
N VAL A 114 10.68 -9.65 -6.10
CA VAL A 114 9.47 -9.43 -6.92
C VAL A 114 8.39 -10.44 -6.56
N SER A 115 8.77 -11.70 -6.41
CA SER A 115 7.89 -12.80 -5.99
C SER A 115 7.30 -12.53 -4.60
N ALA A 116 8.12 -12.04 -3.67
CA ALA A 116 7.67 -11.68 -2.33
C ALA A 116 6.70 -10.49 -2.34
N ILE A 117 6.99 -9.45 -3.13
CA ILE A 117 6.11 -8.28 -3.28
C ILE A 117 4.77 -8.69 -3.90
N ASN A 118 4.78 -9.49 -4.97
CA ASN A 118 3.57 -9.97 -5.62
C ASN A 118 2.70 -10.85 -4.70
N GLU A 119 3.30 -11.59 -3.76
CA GLU A 119 2.54 -12.30 -2.73
C GLU A 119 1.85 -11.33 -1.76
N VAL A 120 2.56 -10.30 -1.29
CA VAL A 120 1.97 -9.30 -0.38
C VAL A 120 0.84 -8.55 -1.08
N ASP A 121 1.03 -8.16 -2.34
CA ASP A 121 0.02 -7.50 -3.18
C ASP A 121 -1.25 -8.36 -3.28
N SER A 122 -1.09 -9.65 -3.64
CA SER A 122 -2.20 -10.62 -3.67
C SER A 122 -2.86 -10.80 -2.30
N ASN A 123 -2.09 -10.86 -1.22
CA ASN A 123 -2.64 -10.97 0.14
C ASN A 123 -3.47 -9.73 0.53
N VAL A 124 -3.04 -8.53 0.12
CA VAL A 124 -3.77 -7.27 0.35
C VAL A 124 -5.08 -7.25 -0.44
N ASP A 125 -5.07 -7.67 -1.71
CA ASP A 125 -6.28 -7.80 -2.53
C ASP A 125 -7.28 -8.78 -1.93
N ASN A 126 -6.81 -9.94 -1.47
CA ASN A 126 -7.64 -10.94 -0.80
C ASN A 126 -8.18 -10.44 0.55
N LEU A 127 -7.43 -9.59 1.27
CA LEU A 127 -7.89 -8.98 2.52
C LEU A 127 -9.08 -8.06 2.25
N GLN A 128 -9.05 -7.29 1.17
CA GLN A 128 -10.18 -6.46 0.74
C GLN A 128 -11.42 -7.31 0.44
N GLU A 129 -11.26 -8.44 -0.25
CA GLU A 129 -12.37 -9.36 -0.52
C GLU A 129 -12.92 -10.02 0.77
N THR A 130 -12.03 -10.48 1.65
CA THR A 130 -12.38 -11.14 2.92
C THR A 130 -13.07 -10.19 3.89
N MET A 131 -12.58 -8.96 4.00
CA MET A 131 -13.18 -7.92 4.84
C MET A 131 -14.53 -7.43 4.29
N MET A 132 -14.81 -7.65 3.00
CA MET A 132 -16.07 -7.27 2.37
C MET A 132 -17.09 -8.43 2.30
N THR A 133 -16.62 -9.67 2.43
CA THR A 133 -17.49 -10.86 2.54
C THR A 133 -18.16 -10.91 3.91
N GLY A 134 -19.43 -10.49 3.95
CA GLY A 134 -20.25 -10.48 5.17
C GLY A 134 -20.99 -9.17 5.37
N TYR A 135 -20.54 -8.10 4.73
CA TYR A 135 -21.29 -6.85 4.67
C TYR A 135 -22.26 -6.86 3.51
N TYR A 136 -23.49 -6.41 3.77
CA TYR A 136 -24.42 -6.12 2.70
C TYR A 136 -23.99 -4.84 1.97
N THR A 137 -24.08 -4.87 0.64
CA THR A 137 -23.96 -3.62 -0.13
C THR A 137 -25.04 -2.63 0.29
N LYS A 138 -24.80 -1.33 0.11
CA LYS A 138 -25.82 -0.30 0.35
C LYS A 138 -27.15 -0.64 -0.34
N ALA A 139 -27.08 -1.12 -1.59
CA ALA A 139 -28.26 -1.53 -2.35
C ALA A 139 -29.03 -2.68 -1.67
N THR A 140 -28.33 -3.70 -1.17
CA THR A 140 -28.98 -4.81 -0.46
C THR A 140 -29.61 -4.36 0.86
N VAL A 141 -28.96 -3.46 1.60
CA VAL A 141 -29.52 -2.87 2.83
C VAL A 141 -30.78 -2.07 2.51
N ASP A 142 -30.73 -1.22 1.48
CA ASP A 142 -31.87 -0.40 1.05
C ASP A 142 -33.07 -1.28 0.66
N THR A 143 -32.83 -2.36 -0.10
CA THR A 143 -33.87 -3.34 -0.45
C THR A 143 -34.50 -3.97 0.79
N LYS A 144 -33.70 -4.51 1.72
CA LYS A 144 -34.21 -5.13 2.95
C LYS A 144 -35.01 -4.17 3.82
N ILE A 145 -34.59 -2.91 3.90
CA ILE A 145 -35.32 -1.86 4.62
C ILE A 145 -36.66 -1.57 3.93
N ALA A 146 -36.67 -1.48 2.60
CA ALA A 146 -37.89 -1.26 1.83
C ALA A 146 -38.89 -2.41 1.99
N GLU A 147 -38.43 -3.65 1.88
CA GLU A 147 -39.24 -4.86 2.11
C GLU A 147 -39.82 -4.89 3.52
N SER A 148 -39.00 -4.59 4.54
CA SER A 148 -39.44 -4.54 5.94
C SER A 148 -40.50 -3.46 6.17
N LYS A 149 -40.38 -2.30 5.49
CA LYS A 149 -41.37 -1.21 5.57
C LYS A 149 -42.69 -1.56 4.89
N ALA A 150 -42.66 -2.34 3.81
CA ALA A 150 -43.87 -2.73 3.08
C ALA A 150 -44.82 -3.60 3.92
N GLY A 151 -44.29 -4.35 4.90
CA GLY A 151 -45.09 -5.16 5.83
C GLY A 151 -45.75 -4.38 6.98
N LEU A 152 -45.44 -3.10 7.15
CA LEU A 152 -45.97 -2.26 8.23
C LEU A 152 -47.26 -1.55 7.79
N ALA A 153 -48.19 -1.38 8.73
CA ALA A 153 -49.37 -0.57 8.49
C ALA A 153 -48.97 0.89 8.25
N THR A 154 -49.55 1.51 7.22
CA THR A 154 -49.31 2.93 6.95
C THR A 154 -49.99 3.80 8.00
N GLU A 155 -49.40 4.96 8.29
CA GLU A 155 -50.00 5.95 9.19
C GLU A 155 -51.43 6.30 8.75
N THR A 156 -51.67 6.45 7.45
CA THR A 156 -53.01 6.67 6.89
C THR A 156 -53.98 5.54 7.23
N TYR A 157 -53.57 4.27 7.09
CA TYR A 157 -54.43 3.14 7.42
C TYR A 157 -54.80 3.13 8.90
N VAL A 158 -53.81 3.33 9.78
CA VAL A 158 -54.03 3.39 11.24
C VAL A 158 -54.95 4.56 11.59
N ASN A 159 -54.68 5.75 11.07
CA ASN A 159 -55.50 6.94 11.32
C ASN A 159 -56.94 6.78 10.84
N ASN A 160 -57.15 6.14 9.68
CA ASN A 160 -58.49 5.84 9.18
C ASN A 160 -59.26 4.88 10.11
N LYS A 161 -58.60 3.84 10.64
CA LYS A 161 -59.23 2.89 11.57
C LYS A 161 -59.51 3.48 12.96
N VAL A 162 -58.63 4.35 13.46
CA VAL A 162 -58.79 4.98 14.77
C VAL A 162 -59.82 6.14 14.73
N SER A 163 -59.97 6.79 13.58
CA SER A 163 -60.94 7.89 13.42
C SER A 163 -62.40 7.43 13.50
N SER A 164 -62.70 6.16 13.25
CA SER A 164 -64.06 5.60 13.38
C SER A 164 -64.44 5.21 14.81
N VAL A 165 -63.53 5.31 15.78
CA VAL A 165 -63.76 4.88 17.16
C VAL A 165 -64.08 6.09 18.05
N TYR A 166 -65.00 5.91 18.99
CA TYR A 166 -65.27 6.88 20.04
C TYR A 166 -64.09 7.02 21.01
N LYS A 167 -63.59 8.24 21.19
CA LYS A 167 -62.41 8.60 21.98
C LYS A 167 -62.85 9.28 23.27
N TYR A 168 -62.88 8.53 24.37
CA TYR A 168 -63.21 9.12 25.67
C TYR A 168 -62.19 10.19 26.08
N LYS A 169 -62.67 11.39 26.43
CA LYS A 169 -61.86 12.57 26.75
C LYS A 169 -61.89 12.94 28.23
N GLY A 170 -62.81 12.34 28.99
CA GLY A 170 -63.02 12.62 30.41
C GLY A 170 -64.45 13.05 30.72
N SER A 171 -64.62 13.71 31.86
CA SER A 171 -65.90 14.24 32.33
C SER A 171 -65.90 15.77 32.33
N LYS A 172 -67.08 16.36 32.09
CA LYS A 172 -67.38 17.76 32.33
C LYS A 172 -68.54 17.86 33.31
N ASP A 173 -68.49 18.85 34.19
CA ASP A 173 -69.55 19.07 35.16
C ASP A 173 -70.87 19.44 34.47
N THR A 174 -70.79 20.26 33.42
CA THR A 174 -71.96 20.73 32.67
C THR A 174 -71.82 20.61 31.15
N TYR A 175 -72.94 20.50 30.43
CA TYR A 175 -72.95 20.50 28.95
C TYR A 175 -72.29 21.76 28.35
N GLY A 176 -72.50 22.92 28.98
CA GLY A 176 -71.88 24.18 28.55
C GLY A 176 -70.35 24.22 28.71
N SER A 177 -69.77 23.28 29.45
CA SER A 177 -68.32 23.15 29.65
C SER A 177 -67.63 22.27 28.60
N LEU A 178 -68.39 21.71 27.64
CA LEU A 178 -67.82 20.99 26.52
C LEU A 178 -67.01 21.94 25.61
N PRO A 179 -65.82 21.53 25.13
CA PRO A 179 -65.01 22.40 24.28
C PRO A 179 -65.76 22.75 22.98
N THR A 180 -65.58 24.00 22.52
CA THR A 180 -66.18 24.53 21.29
C THR A 180 -65.21 24.54 20.10
N THR A 181 -63.92 24.35 20.35
CA THR A 181 -62.85 24.32 19.34
C THR A 181 -61.87 23.20 19.65
N GLY A 182 -61.12 22.74 18.64
CA GLY A 182 -60.13 21.67 18.79
C GLY A 182 -60.70 20.25 18.95
N ASN A 183 -62.00 20.08 18.70
CA ASN A 183 -62.65 18.76 18.74
C ASN A 183 -62.37 17.97 17.46
N ALA A 184 -62.12 16.67 17.60
CA ALA A 184 -62.07 15.74 16.48
C ALA A 184 -63.34 14.88 16.43
N VAL A 185 -63.76 14.45 15.24
CA VAL A 185 -64.87 13.48 15.10
C VAL A 185 -64.61 12.26 15.99
N GLY A 186 -65.63 11.88 16.74
CA GLY A 186 -65.58 10.75 17.67
C GLY A 186 -65.01 11.08 19.05
N ASP A 187 -64.58 12.31 19.34
CA ASP A 187 -64.30 12.70 20.74
C ASP A 187 -65.58 12.54 21.59
N VAL A 188 -65.46 11.92 22.76
CA VAL A 188 -66.59 11.65 23.67
C VAL A 188 -66.31 12.18 25.07
N TRP A 189 -67.20 13.01 25.58
CA TRP A 189 -67.18 13.45 26.99
C TRP A 189 -68.35 12.86 27.75
N ASN A 190 -68.12 12.58 29.03
CA ASN A 190 -69.18 12.32 30.00
C ASN A 190 -69.65 13.65 30.60
N VAL A 191 -70.97 13.87 30.73
CA VAL A 191 -71.53 15.12 31.28
C VAL A 191 -72.32 14.85 32.56
N VAL A 192 -71.81 15.36 33.68
CA VAL A 192 -72.31 15.02 35.03
C VAL A 192 -73.72 15.58 35.27
N ASP A 193 -73.99 16.84 34.92
CA ASP A 193 -75.32 17.48 35.08
C ASP A 193 -76.41 16.90 34.16
N LYS A 194 -76.04 16.00 33.25
CA LYS A 194 -76.93 15.19 32.40
C LYS A 194 -76.93 13.73 32.82
N ASN A 195 -76.90 13.46 34.12
CA ASN A 195 -76.93 12.10 34.68
C ASN A 195 -75.77 11.21 34.18
N GLY A 196 -74.62 11.79 33.82
CA GLY A 196 -73.51 11.05 33.22
C GLY A 196 -73.76 10.63 31.77
N GLN A 197 -74.60 11.34 31.03
CA GLN A 197 -74.83 11.09 29.61
C GLN A 197 -73.54 11.36 28.82
N ASN A 198 -73.22 10.44 27.91
CA ASN A 198 -72.11 10.60 26.98
C ASN A 198 -72.53 11.47 25.79
N PHE A 199 -71.65 12.40 25.41
CA PHE A 199 -71.81 13.23 24.24
C PHE A 199 -70.63 13.05 23.30
N ALA A 200 -70.90 12.74 22.03
CA ALA A 200 -69.90 12.55 20.99
C ALA A 200 -69.86 13.74 20.04
N TRP A 201 -68.66 14.18 19.66
CA TRP A 201 -68.50 15.21 18.63
C TRP A 201 -68.70 14.60 17.24
N THR A 202 -69.67 15.10 16.50
CA THR A 202 -70.00 14.62 15.14
C THR A 202 -69.12 15.25 14.06
N GLY A 203 -68.33 16.26 14.42
CA GLY A 203 -67.62 17.14 13.48
C GLY A 203 -68.22 18.55 13.43
N SER A 204 -69.49 18.70 13.80
CA SER A 204 -70.21 19.98 13.81
C SER A 204 -70.88 20.29 15.16
N ALA A 205 -71.31 19.27 15.91
CA ALA A 205 -72.00 19.44 17.18
C ALA A 205 -71.74 18.27 18.13
N TRP A 206 -72.08 18.47 19.41
CA TRP A 206 -72.13 17.41 20.41
C TRP A 206 -73.47 16.68 20.32
N ASP A 207 -73.42 15.40 19.97
CA ASP A 207 -74.57 14.50 19.87
C ASP A 207 -74.67 13.62 21.13
N ALA A 208 -75.88 13.43 21.64
CA ALA A 208 -76.13 12.65 22.84
C ALA A 208 -76.20 11.16 22.51
N LEU A 209 -75.37 10.34 23.15
CA LEU A 209 -75.32 8.89 22.91
C LEU A 209 -76.29 8.08 23.79
N GLY A 210 -77.18 8.76 24.49
CA GLY A 210 -78.23 8.15 25.31
C GLY A 210 -79.47 9.02 25.31
N GLU A 211 -80.57 8.51 25.82
CA GLU A 211 -81.82 9.26 25.92
C GLU A 211 -82.29 9.32 27.38
N THR A 212 -83.00 10.38 27.72
CA THR A 212 -83.76 10.42 28.97
C THR A 212 -85.11 9.74 28.70
N ILE A 213 -85.37 8.62 29.37
CA ILE A 213 -86.67 7.95 29.28
C ILE A 213 -87.67 8.74 30.12
N ASP A 214 -88.75 9.22 29.49
CA ASP A 214 -89.86 9.84 30.20
C ASP A 214 -90.68 8.77 30.93
N LEU A 215 -90.58 8.77 32.25
CA LEU A 215 -91.33 7.87 33.13
C LEU A 215 -92.53 8.56 33.79
N SER A 216 -92.87 9.80 33.41
CA SER A 216 -93.95 10.57 34.04
C SER A 216 -95.34 9.91 33.88
N GLY A 217 -95.53 9.12 32.81
CA GLY A 217 -96.75 8.34 32.58
C GLY A 217 -96.83 7.02 33.33
N TYR A 218 -95.78 6.61 34.05
CA TYR A 218 -95.76 5.36 34.81
C TYR A 218 -96.07 5.61 36.29
N MET A 219 -96.80 4.68 36.90
CA MET A 219 -97.03 4.68 38.34
C MET A 219 -95.69 4.59 39.08
N LYS A 220 -95.43 5.54 39.97
CA LYS A 220 -94.25 5.47 40.84
C LYS A 220 -94.42 4.31 41.83
N ASN A 221 -93.29 3.72 42.23
CA ASN A 221 -93.30 2.58 43.16
C ASN A 221 -93.92 2.95 44.53
N ASP A 222 -93.75 4.18 44.97
CA ASP A 222 -94.36 4.73 46.20
C ASP A 222 -95.88 4.94 46.09
N ALA A 223 -96.44 4.90 44.88
CA ALA A 223 -97.88 4.99 44.62
C ALA A 223 -98.54 3.60 44.49
N LEU A 224 -97.77 2.50 44.53
CA LEU A 224 -98.32 1.15 44.58
C LEU A 224 -98.83 0.89 46.00
N GLN A 225 -100.14 0.66 46.15
CA GLN A 225 -100.73 0.18 47.39
C GLN A 225 -100.86 -1.34 47.34
N GLU A 226 -100.43 -2.01 48.42
CA GLU A 226 -100.65 -3.45 48.58
C GLU A 226 -102.15 -3.71 48.75
N ILE A 227 -102.72 -4.61 47.96
CA ILE A 227 -104.12 -4.99 48.09
C ILE A 227 -104.33 -5.67 49.44
N THR A 228 -105.24 -5.15 50.26
CA THR A 228 -105.50 -5.72 51.58
C THR A 228 -106.31 -7.01 51.46
N ALA A 229 -106.19 -7.91 52.43
CA ALA A 229 -106.97 -9.15 52.48
C ALA A 229 -108.50 -8.88 52.44
N THR A 230 -108.94 -7.75 53.01
CA THR A 230 -110.34 -7.32 52.96
C THR A 230 -110.79 -6.91 51.57
N GLU A 231 -109.94 -6.24 50.79
CA GLU A 231 -110.23 -5.87 49.40
C GLU A 231 -110.27 -7.09 48.47
N VAL A 232 -109.42 -8.10 48.73
CA VAL A 232 -109.47 -9.38 48.00
C VAL A 232 -110.79 -10.12 48.26
N GLU A 233 -111.24 -10.20 49.50
CA GLU A 233 -112.47 -10.91 49.88
C GLU A 233 -113.74 -10.26 49.28
N ALA A 234 -113.70 -8.94 49.03
CA ALA A 234 -114.79 -8.20 48.42
C ALA A 234 -114.97 -8.46 46.91
N LEU A 235 -113.95 -9.03 46.23
CA LEU A 235 -113.99 -9.32 44.79
C LEU A 235 -114.68 -10.65 44.44
N PHE A 236 -114.96 -11.50 45.43
CA PHE A 236 -115.53 -12.84 45.24
C PHE A 236 -116.95 -13.01 45.82
N LYS A 237 -117.65 -11.90 46.10
CA LYS A 237 -119.08 -11.87 46.45
C LYS A 237 -119.94 -11.46 45.26
#